data_AF-A0A699YHL8-F1
#
_entry.id   AF-A0A699YHL8-F1
#
_cell.length_a   1.000
_cell.length_b   1.000
_cell.length_c   1.000
_cell.angle_alpha   90.00
_cell.angle_beta   90.00
_cell.angle_gamma   90.00
#
_symmetry.space_group_name_H-M   'P 1'
#
loop_
_entity.id
_entity.type
_entity.pdbx_description
1 polymer ?
#
loop_
_entity_poly.entity_id
_entity_poly.type
_entity_poly.pdbx_seq_one_letter_code
_entity_poly.pdbx_strand_id
1 'polypeptide(L)'
;MSQYSEAAEMYERAGQFERAASIYIQAKNFAAAAPLMARISSAKLQLQYAKAKEAEGRFAEAATAYEAAGDLDSVVRLSLEKLGVPQRAYAIVRKTRSADAAASLAAHCLQAQDFAGAVEFLLIANKMDQAFDIAQGHNEMDTFARIVTASAKPSDYSRIAQYYESRGEFIKAGDMWLQGENFPRSVQLYLKQHTDAALDKAIAVVEKTRAHNLGVLVLDYVSEEKEGSAKDEYRFKLNIAMGQFNDAAKDALELARFEQEEGNYRVAHDKLFATVRQLDALNFKPPTE
;
A
#
# COMPACT_ATOMS: atom_id res chain seq x y z
N MET A 1 37.74 -37.94 -22.21
CA MET A 1 37.17 -36.69 -22.77
C MET A 1 36.76 -36.82 -24.24
N SER A 2 37.50 -37.53 -25.11
CA SER A 2 37.17 -37.65 -26.57
C SER A 2 35.86 -38.40 -26.91
N GLN A 3 35.51 -39.45 -26.15
CA GLN A 3 34.34 -40.28 -26.47
C GLN A 3 33.01 -39.55 -26.32
N TYR A 4 32.91 -38.58 -25.41
CA TYR A 4 31.67 -37.81 -25.19
C TYR A 4 31.43 -36.79 -26.31
N SER A 5 32.48 -36.17 -26.85
CA SER A 5 32.36 -35.26 -28.00
C SER A 5 31.97 -35.99 -29.27
N GLU A 6 32.61 -37.14 -29.55
CA GLU A 6 32.29 -37.98 -30.72
C GLU A 6 30.87 -38.54 -30.65
N ALA A 7 30.42 -38.97 -29.46
CA ALA A 7 29.05 -39.43 -29.26
C ALA A 7 28.03 -38.29 -29.48
N ALA A 8 28.31 -37.08 -28.99
CA ALA A 8 27.42 -35.94 -29.14
C ALA A 8 27.29 -35.50 -30.61
N GLU A 9 28.38 -35.49 -31.38
CA GLU A 9 28.36 -35.20 -32.82
C GLU A 9 27.52 -36.22 -33.60
N MET A 10 27.59 -37.50 -33.24
CA MET A 10 26.78 -38.54 -33.86
C MET A 10 25.28 -38.34 -33.59
N TYR A 11 24.90 -37.94 -32.36
CA TYR A 11 23.51 -37.60 -32.05
C TYR A 11 23.03 -36.32 -32.76
N GLU A 12 23.91 -35.33 -32.93
CA GLU A 12 23.59 -34.11 -33.69
C GLU A 12 23.33 -34.42 -35.16
N ARG A 13 24.19 -35.24 -35.79
CA ARG A 13 24.00 -35.71 -37.17
C ARG A 13 22.76 -36.58 -37.34
N ALA A 14 22.37 -37.30 -36.29
CA ALA A 14 21.13 -38.08 -36.26
C ALA A 14 19.87 -37.24 -35.95
N GLY A 15 19.99 -35.92 -35.79
CA GLY A 15 18.88 -35.01 -35.50
C GLY A 15 18.34 -35.08 -34.06
N GLN A 16 19.01 -35.82 -33.17
CA GLN A 16 18.63 -35.98 -31.76
C GLN A 16 19.26 -34.88 -30.89
N PHE A 17 18.85 -33.63 -31.14
CA PHE A 17 19.49 -32.44 -30.54
C PHE A 17 19.44 -32.40 -29.01
N GLU A 18 18.38 -32.89 -28.36
CA GLU A 18 18.29 -32.91 -26.89
C GLU A 18 19.32 -33.85 -26.24
N ARG A 19 19.60 -34.99 -26.89
CA ARG A 19 20.59 -35.95 -26.41
C ARG A 19 22.02 -35.47 -26.68
N ALA A 20 22.25 -34.84 -27.83
CA ALA A 20 23.53 -34.20 -28.12
C ALA A 20 23.83 -33.08 -27.09
N ALA A 21 22.86 -32.19 -26.84
CA ALA A 21 23.00 -31.11 -25.88
C ALA A 21 23.22 -31.59 -24.44
N SER A 22 22.54 -32.64 -23.98
CA SER A 22 22.77 -33.20 -22.63
C SER A 22 24.19 -33.75 -22.46
N ILE A 23 24.74 -34.40 -23.49
CA ILE A 23 26.11 -34.90 -23.48
C ILE A 23 27.11 -33.75 -23.54
N TYR A 24 26.87 -32.72 -24.36
CA TYR A 24 27.74 -31.52 -24.40
C TYR A 24 27.75 -30.76 -23.07
N ILE A 25 26.61 -30.66 -22.38
CA ILE A 25 26.52 -30.07 -21.02
C ILE A 25 27.37 -30.87 -20.03
N GLN A 26 27.25 -32.21 -20.03
CA GLN A 26 28.04 -33.07 -19.14
C GLN A 26 29.54 -33.01 -19.45
N ALA A 27 29.90 -32.90 -20.73
CA ALA A 27 31.27 -32.75 -21.19
C ALA A 27 31.83 -31.33 -20.98
N LYS A 28 31.05 -30.39 -20.42
CA LYS A 28 31.39 -28.97 -20.26
C LYS A 28 31.76 -28.26 -21.58
N ASN A 29 31.30 -28.78 -22.72
CA ASN A 29 31.52 -28.15 -24.01
C ASN A 29 30.37 -27.16 -24.32
N PHE A 30 30.45 -25.99 -23.68
CA PHE A 30 29.38 -24.99 -23.77
C PHE A 30 29.31 -24.26 -25.12
N ALA A 31 30.40 -24.26 -25.90
CA ALA A 31 30.45 -23.66 -27.22
C ALA A 31 29.60 -24.48 -28.21
N ALA A 32 29.72 -25.81 -28.17
CA ALA A 32 28.90 -26.71 -28.98
C ALA A 32 27.44 -26.80 -28.46
N ALA A 33 27.24 -26.70 -27.15
CA ALA A 33 25.90 -26.74 -26.56
C ALA A 33 25.04 -25.49 -26.89
N ALA A 34 25.63 -24.29 -26.93
CA ALA A 34 24.88 -23.04 -27.14
C ALA A 34 23.95 -23.01 -28.38
N PRO A 35 24.41 -23.35 -29.60
CA PRO A 35 23.53 -23.36 -30.78
C PRO A 35 22.43 -24.43 -30.70
N LEU A 36 22.69 -25.54 -30.01
CA LEU A 36 21.70 -26.59 -29.79
C LEU A 36 20.64 -26.12 -28.79
N MET A 37 21.04 -25.47 -27.70
CA MET A 37 20.12 -24.93 -26.69
C MET A 37 19.20 -23.85 -27.26
N ALA A 38 19.62 -23.09 -28.28
CA ALA A 38 18.74 -22.14 -28.98
C ALA A 38 17.58 -22.82 -29.73
N ARG A 39 17.73 -24.11 -30.08
CA ARG A 39 16.71 -24.91 -30.77
C ARG A 39 15.87 -25.76 -29.83
N ILE A 40 16.30 -25.92 -28.58
CA ILE A 40 15.67 -26.80 -27.60
C ILE A 40 14.80 -25.97 -26.63
N SER A 41 13.51 -26.27 -26.62
CA SER A 41 12.53 -25.66 -25.72
C SER A 41 12.36 -26.38 -24.37
N SER A 42 13.11 -27.46 -24.14
CA SER A 42 13.01 -28.26 -22.92
C SER A 42 13.55 -27.52 -21.70
N ALA A 43 12.66 -27.09 -20.81
CA ALA A 43 12.99 -26.35 -19.58
C ALA A 43 13.97 -27.13 -18.67
N LYS A 44 13.85 -28.46 -18.60
CA LYS A 44 14.75 -29.31 -17.81
C LYS A 44 16.20 -29.22 -18.31
N LEU A 45 16.39 -29.21 -19.62
CA LEU A 45 17.72 -29.14 -20.22
C LEU A 45 18.28 -27.72 -20.13
N GLN A 46 17.45 -26.70 -20.32
CA GLN A 46 17.82 -25.29 -20.10
C GLN A 46 18.29 -25.05 -18.67
N LEU A 47 17.62 -25.65 -17.67
CA LEU A 47 18.03 -25.57 -16.27
C LEU A 47 19.38 -26.27 -16.00
N GLN A 48 19.61 -27.44 -16.61
CA GLN A 48 20.91 -28.12 -16.50
C GLN A 48 22.04 -27.31 -17.15
N TYR A 49 21.77 -26.69 -18.30
CA TYR A 49 22.70 -25.80 -18.97
C TYR A 49 23.02 -24.56 -18.13
N ALA A 50 22.00 -23.92 -17.54
CA ALA A 50 22.14 -22.75 -16.68
C ALA A 50 23.00 -23.06 -15.44
N LYS A 51 22.74 -24.17 -14.74
CA LYS A 51 23.53 -24.61 -13.58
C LYS A 51 24.99 -24.90 -13.94
N ALA A 52 25.22 -25.53 -15.09
CA ALA A 52 26.58 -25.83 -15.55
C ALA A 52 27.36 -24.55 -15.91
N LYS A 53 26.70 -23.56 -16.52
CA LYS A 53 27.27 -22.21 -16.79
C LYS A 53 27.55 -21.43 -15.51
N GLU A 54 26.66 -21.50 -14.53
CA GLU A 54 26.83 -20.86 -13.23
C GLU A 54 28.06 -21.43 -12.49
N ALA A 55 28.25 -22.75 -12.51
CA ALA A 55 29.42 -23.42 -11.93
C ALA A 55 30.74 -23.04 -12.62
N GLU A 56 30.70 -22.62 -13.88
CA GLU A 56 31.85 -22.12 -14.64
C GLU A 56 32.11 -20.61 -14.42
N GLY A 57 31.24 -19.92 -13.66
CA GLY A 57 31.34 -18.47 -13.42
C GLY A 57 30.79 -17.60 -14.54
N ARG A 58 30.13 -18.18 -15.55
CA ARG A 58 29.53 -17.45 -16.70
C ARG A 58 28.12 -16.98 -16.38
N PHE A 59 28.03 -16.05 -15.42
CA PHE A 59 26.76 -15.64 -14.83
C PHE A 59 25.77 -14.98 -15.80
N ALA A 60 26.25 -14.16 -16.74
CA ALA A 60 25.37 -13.47 -17.69
C ALA A 60 24.63 -14.46 -18.62
N GLU A 61 25.35 -15.48 -19.10
CA GLU A 61 24.79 -16.53 -19.95
C GLU A 61 23.91 -17.50 -19.13
N ALA A 62 24.30 -17.79 -17.88
CA ALA A 62 23.47 -18.56 -16.97
C ALA A 62 22.12 -17.87 -16.73
N ALA A 63 22.08 -16.55 -16.53
CA ALA A 63 20.84 -15.80 -16.38
C ALA A 63 19.93 -15.94 -17.62
N THR A 64 20.48 -15.83 -18.83
CA THR A 64 19.69 -16.04 -20.07
C THR A 64 19.14 -17.46 -20.19
N ALA A 65 19.91 -18.46 -19.75
CA ALA A 65 19.48 -19.85 -19.75
C ALA A 65 18.42 -20.13 -18.67
N TYR A 66 18.52 -19.52 -17.49
CA TYR A 66 17.49 -19.58 -16.44
C TYR A 66 16.18 -18.91 -16.89
N GLU A 67 16.25 -17.77 -17.60
CA GLU A 67 15.07 -17.14 -18.21
C GLU A 67 14.43 -18.05 -19.26
N ALA A 68 15.22 -18.68 -20.13
CA ALA A 68 14.73 -19.64 -21.11
C ALA A 68 14.12 -20.90 -20.46
N ALA A 69 14.59 -21.28 -19.27
CA ALA A 69 14.02 -22.36 -18.47
C ALA A 69 12.73 -21.95 -17.72
N GLY A 70 12.42 -20.65 -17.64
CA GLY A 70 11.32 -20.11 -16.85
C GLY A 70 11.61 -20.00 -15.34
N ASP A 71 12.85 -20.28 -14.90
CA ASP A 71 13.28 -20.16 -13.50
C ASP A 71 13.73 -18.72 -13.20
N LEU A 72 12.75 -17.84 -13.06
CA LEU A 72 12.98 -16.41 -12.82
C LEU A 72 13.54 -16.12 -11.43
N ASP A 73 13.35 -17.02 -10.46
CA ASP A 73 13.88 -16.88 -9.10
C ASP A 73 15.41 -17.00 -9.11
N SER A 74 15.95 -17.97 -9.85
CA SER A 74 17.39 -18.10 -10.08
C SER A 74 17.98 -16.89 -10.82
N VAL A 75 17.23 -16.29 -11.76
CA VAL A 75 17.65 -15.06 -12.46
C VAL A 75 17.76 -13.89 -11.49
N VAL A 76 16.79 -13.73 -10.59
CA VAL A 76 16.80 -12.69 -9.57
C VAL A 76 18.00 -12.87 -8.63
N ARG A 77 18.22 -14.08 -8.10
CA ARG A 77 19.38 -14.39 -7.26
C ARG A 77 20.70 -14.02 -7.95
N LEU A 78 20.86 -14.45 -9.20
CA LEU A 78 22.10 -14.22 -9.94
C LEU A 78 22.31 -12.74 -10.28
N SER A 79 21.22 -12.03 -10.58
CA SER A 79 21.23 -10.59 -10.85
C SER A 79 21.67 -9.78 -9.64
N LEU A 80 21.30 -10.21 -8.43
CA LEU A 80 21.66 -9.56 -7.17
C LEU A 80 23.07 -9.92 -6.71
N GLU A 81 23.41 -11.21 -6.65
CA GLU A 81 24.65 -11.66 -6.01
C GLU A 81 25.89 -11.55 -6.91
N LYS A 82 25.73 -11.71 -8.23
CA LYS A 82 26.87 -11.91 -9.16
C LYS A 82 26.97 -10.86 -10.25
N LEU A 83 25.83 -10.42 -10.79
CA LEU A 83 25.81 -9.46 -11.90
C LEU A 83 25.74 -8.00 -11.44
N GLY A 84 25.31 -7.74 -10.20
CA GLY A 84 25.19 -6.38 -9.66
C GLY A 84 24.17 -5.53 -10.42
N VAL A 85 23.12 -6.14 -10.97
CA VAL A 85 22.05 -5.44 -11.72
C VAL A 85 20.71 -5.55 -10.97
N PRO A 86 20.54 -4.82 -9.85
CA PRO A 86 19.35 -4.94 -9.00
C PRO A 86 18.07 -4.46 -9.71
N GLN A 87 18.17 -3.54 -10.67
CA GLN A 87 17.00 -3.03 -11.42
C GLN A 87 16.29 -4.11 -12.23
N ARG A 88 17.05 -5.05 -12.80
CA ARG A 88 16.48 -6.20 -13.53
C ARG A 88 15.73 -7.11 -12.57
N ALA A 89 16.30 -7.35 -11.38
CA ALA A 89 15.66 -8.14 -10.33
C ALA A 89 14.35 -7.48 -9.84
N TYR A 90 14.33 -6.16 -9.64
CA TYR A 90 13.12 -5.41 -9.27
C TYR A 90 11.99 -5.59 -10.30
N ALA A 91 12.31 -5.44 -11.59
CA ALA A 91 11.33 -5.59 -12.65
C ALA A 91 10.76 -7.02 -12.71
N ILE A 92 11.61 -8.03 -12.55
CA ILE A 92 11.18 -9.43 -12.54
C ILE A 92 10.27 -9.69 -11.34
N VAL A 93 10.69 -9.35 -10.11
CA VAL A 93 9.91 -9.62 -8.89
C VAL A 93 8.57 -8.89 -8.90
N ARG A 94 8.51 -7.64 -9.35
CA ARG A 94 7.24 -6.90 -9.46
C ARG A 94 6.26 -7.54 -10.46
N LYS A 95 6.79 -8.19 -11.51
CA LYS A 95 5.98 -8.87 -12.53
C LYS A 95 5.56 -10.28 -12.09
N THR A 96 6.46 -11.05 -11.49
CA THR A 96 6.20 -12.45 -11.09
C THR A 96 5.50 -12.57 -9.75
N ARG A 97 5.73 -11.60 -8.84
CA ARG A 97 5.30 -11.63 -7.44
C ARG A 97 5.68 -12.94 -6.72
N SER A 98 6.82 -13.52 -7.09
CA SER A 98 7.36 -14.71 -6.44
C SER A 98 7.82 -14.38 -5.01
N ALA A 99 7.36 -15.17 -4.04
CA ALA A 99 7.66 -14.94 -2.63
C ALA A 99 9.15 -15.15 -2.30
N ASP A 100 9.76 -16.17 -2.90
CA ASP A 100 11.18 -16.51 -2.66
C ASP A 100 12.11 -15.47 -3.28
N ALA A 101 11.84 -15.05 -4.52
CA ALA A 101 12.59 -13.99 -5.17
C ALA A 101 12.44 -12.65 -4.43
N ALA A 102 11.22 -12.31 -4.00
CA ALA A 102 10.97 -11.11 -3.22
C ALA A 102 11.69 -11.12 -1.86
N ALA A 103 11.76 -12.28 -1.18
CA ALA A 103 12.51 -12.42 0.06
C ALA A 103 14.03 -12.21 -0.13
N SER A 104 14.60 -12.77 -1.20
CA SER A 104 16.03 -12.55 -1.53
C SER A 104 16.33 -11.08 -1.83
N LEU A 105 15.40 -10.42 -2.51
CA LEU A 105 15.51 -9.02 -2.90
C LEU A 105 15.38 -8.08 -1.70
N ALA A 106 14.46 -8.37 -0.78
CA ALA A 106 14.35 -7.68 0.49
C ALA A 106 15.63 -7.77 1.31
N ALA A 107 16.24 -8.96 1.41
CA ALA A 107 17.50 -9.14 2.13
C ALA A 107 18.64 -8.30 1.52
N HIS A 108 18.71 -8.22 0.19
CA HIS A 108 19.66 -7.35 -0.50
C HIS A 108 19.39 -5.85 -0.23
N CYS A 109 18.13 -5.42 -0.28
CA CYS A 109 17.75 -4.03 0.06
C CYS A 109 18.14 -3.67 1.50
N LEU A 110 17.97 -4.58 2.47
CA LEU A 110 18.40 -4.37 3.85
C LEU A 110 19.92 -4.20 3.97
N GLN A 111 20.70 -4.99 3.24
CA GLN A 111 22.16 -4.84 3.20
C GLN A 111 22.59 -3.50 2.57
N ALA A 112 21.84 -3.04 1.57
CA ALA A 112 22.06 -1.75 0.91
C ALA A 112 21.51 -0.54 1.70
N GLN A 113 20.93 -0.76 2.88
CA GLN A 113 20.23 0.25 3.69
C GLN A 113 19.03 0.93 2.98
N ASP A 114 18.48 0.28 1.95
CA ASP A 114 17.23 0.69 1.30
C ASP A 114 16.04 0.04 2.04
N PHE A 115 15.64 0.66 3.15
CA PHE A 115 14.57 0.15 4.00
C PHE A 115 13.19 0.25 3.33
N ALA A 116 12.95 1.31 2.56
CA ALA A 116 11.70 1.48 1.82
C ALA A 116 11.51 0.36 0.77
N GLY A 117 12.56 0.05 -0.01
CA GLY A 117 12.54 -1.08 -0.93
C GLY A 117 12.40 -2.42 -0.21
N ALA A 118 13.08 -2.60 0.92
CA ALA A 118 12.96 -3.82 1.73
C ALA A 118 11.52 -4.06 2.21
N VAL A 119 10.84 -3.01 2.70
CA VAL A 119 9.43 -3.09 3.11
C VAL A 119 8.53 -3.50 1.93
N GLU A 120 8.69 -2.88 0.76
CA GLU A 120 7.92 -3.23 -0.44
C GLU A 120 8.08 -4.71 -0.79
N PHE A 121 9.31 -5.21 -0.87
CA PHE A 121 9.55 -6.60 -1.26
C PHE A 121 9.16 -7.61 -0.19
N LEU A 122 9.26 -7.28 1.10
CA LEU A 122 8.73 -8.14 2.18
C LEU A 122 7.21 -8.26 2.13
N LEU A 123 6.51 -7.18 1.78
CA LEU A 123 5.07 -7.21 1.58
C LEU A 123 4.69 -8.07 0.36
N ILE A 124 5.43 -7.98 -0.75
CA ILE A 124 5.26 -8.88 -1.91
C ILE A 124 5.54 -10.34 -1.51
N ALA A 125 6.52 -10.59 -0.64
CA ALA A 125 6.84 -11.90 -0.11
C ALA A 125 5.83 -12.43 0.93
N ASN A 126 4.74 -11.70 1.20
CA ASN A 126 3.73 -12.01 2.20
C ASN A 126 4.31 -12.14 3.64
N LYS A 127 5.39 -11.40 3.94
CA LYS A 127 6.04 -11.35 5.26
C LYS A 127 5.68 -10.05 5.99
N MET A 128 4.39 -9.87 6.27
CA MET A 128 3.86 -8.60 6.80
C MET A 128 4.45 -8.24 8.17
N ASP A 129 4.59 -9.21 9.10
CA ASP A 129 5.14 -8.94 10.43
C ASP A 129 6.60 -8.44 10.35
N GLN A 130 7.43 -9.08 9.52
CA GLN A 130 8.82 -8.63 9.31
C GLN A 130 8.89 -7.25 8.64
N ALA A 131 8.02 -7.00 7.66
CA ALA A 131 7.93 -5.69 7.02
C ALA A 131 7.54 -4.60 8.02
N PHE A 132 6.62 -4.91 8.95
CA PHE A 132 6.19 -3.98 9.99
C PHE A 132 7.33 -3.67 10.98
N ASP A 133 8.07 -4.68 11.45
CA ASP A 133 9.19 -4.50 12.39
C ASP A 133 10.28 -3.60 11.77
N ILE A 134 10.61 -3.82 10.50
CA ILE A 134 11.57 -3.00 9.77
C ILE A 134 11.04 -1.58 9.59
N ALA A 135 9.79 -1.42 9.18
CA ALA A 135 9.17 -0.11 9.02
C ALA A 135 9.14 0.68 10.33
N GLN A 136 8.82 0.01 11.45
CA GLN A 136 8.80 0.59 12.78
C GLN A 136 10.20 1.03 13.24
N GLY A 137 11.22 0.18 13.02
CA GLY A 137 12.61 0.44 13.40
C GLY A 137 13.28 1.55 12.60
N HIS A 138 12.92 1.70 11.32
CA HIS A 138 13.58 2.63 10.39
C HIS A 138 12.74 3.86 10.01
N ASN A 139 11.59 4.07 10.66
CA ASN A 139 10.68 5.20 10.39
C ASN A 139 10.10 5.18 8.95
N GLU A 140 9.90 3.99 8.40
CA GLU A 140 9.35 3.75 7.05
C GLU A 140 7.88 3.30 7.12
N MET A 141 7.16 3.63 8.21
CA MET A 141 5.76 3.23 8.37
C MET A 141 4.84 3.87 7.32
N ASP A 142 5.16 5.07 6.83
CA ASP A 142 4.39 5.72 5.77
C ASP A 142 4.44 4.92 4.45
N THR A 143 5.60 4.34 4.10
CA THR A 143 5.72 3.48 2.92
C THR A 143 4.99 2.16 3.11
N PHE A 144 5.10 1.56 4.30
CA PHE A 144 4.35 0.37 4.70
C PHE A 144 2.83 0.60 4.58
N ALA A 145 2.30 1.64 5.23
CA ALA A 145 0.86 1.94 5.26
C ALA A 145 0.30 2.14 3.85
N ARG A 146 1.01 2.89 2.99
CA ARG A 146 0.61 3.12 1.59
C ARG A 146 0.46 1.82 0.80
N ILE A 147 1.36 0.85 0.99
CA ILE A 147 1.31 -0.42 0.25
C ILE A 147 0.25 -1.36 0.84
N VAL A 148 0.15 -1.41 2.17
CA VAL A 148 -0.75 -2.33 2.89
C VAL A 148 -2.23 -1.98 2.71
N THR A 149 -2.57 -0.68 2.63
CA THR A 149 -3.97 -0.22 2.49
C THR A 149 -4.77 -0.88 1.35
N ALA A 150 -4.13 -1.36 0.29
CA ALA A 150 -4.81 -2.01 -0.83
C ALA A 150 -5.36 -3.43 -0.50
N SER A 151 -4.82 -4.11 0.52
CA SER A 151 -5.19 -5.50 0.85
C SER A 151 -5.23 -5.77 2.36
N ALA A 152 -5.25 -4.72 3.19
CA ALA A 152 -5.19 -4.80 4.63
C ALA A 152 -6.49 -5.32 5.26
N LYS A 153 -6.34 -6.09 6.33
CA LYS A 153 -7.45 -6.43 7.24
C LYS A 153 -7.63 -5.31 8.26
N PRO A 154 -8.81 -5.19 8.92
CA PRO A 154 -9.02 -4.24 10.01
C PRO A 154 -8.00 -4.33 11.15
N SER A 155 -7.47 -5.53 11.41
CA SER A 155 -6.37 -5.77 12.37
C SER A 155 -5.07 -5.06 12.01
N ASP A 156 -4.77 -4.93 10.72
CA ASP A 156 -3.51 -4.38 10.24
C ASP A 156 -3.54 -2.85 10.33
N TYR A 157 -4.68 -2.25 9.97
CA TYR A 157 -4.96 -0.84 10.23
C TYR A 157 -4.81 -0.48 11.71
N SER A 158 -5.29 -1.34 12.60
CA SER A 158 -5.18 -1.15 14.05
C SER A 158 -3.72 -1.07 14.52
N ARG A 159 -2.83 -1.93 13.98
CA ARG A 159 -1.39 -1.93 14.33
C ARG A 159 -0.69 -0.68 13.81
N ILE A 160 -0.95 -0.30 12.56
CA ILE A 160 -0.39 0.92 11.95
C ILE A 160 -0.85 2.16 12.73
N ALA A 161 -2.13 2.21 13.11
CA ALA A 161 -2.68 3.34 13.85
C ALA A 161 -2.08 3.46 15.26
N GLN A 162 -1.84 2.34 15.96
CA GLN A 162 -1.13 2.34 17.24
C GLN A 162 0.30 2.85 17.12
N TYR A 163 0.98 2.54 16.01
CA TYR A 163 2.32 3.07 15.76
C TYR A 163 2.29 4.61 15.63
N TYR A 164 1.38 5.16 14.83
CA TYR A 164 1.25 6.61 14.68
C TYR A 164 0.83 7.29 15.99
N GLU A 165 -0.05 6.66 16.77
CA GLU A 165 -0.44 7.13 18.10
C GLU A 165 0.78 7.19 19.05
N SER A 166 1.68 6.20 19.00
CA SER A 166 2.90 6.18 19.83
C SER A 166 3.89 7.29 19.48
N ARG A 167 3.82 7.81 18.24
CA ARG A 167 4.63 8.92 17.72
C ARG A 167 3.98 10.30 17.93
N GLY A 168 2.75 10.37 18.45
CA GLY A 168 1.99 11.63 18.58
C GLY A 168 1.35 12.11 17.27
N GLU A 169 1.38 11.30 16.21
CA GLU A 169 0.81 11.61 14.90
C GLU A 169 -0.69 11.28 14.87
N PHE A 170 -1.48 12.01 15.66
CA PHE A 170 -2.88 11.68 15.92
C PHE A 170 -3.78 11.73 14.69
N ILE A 171 -3.51 12.62 13.71
CA ILE A 171 -4.27 12.66 12.44
C ILE A 171 -4.07 11.37 11.66
N LYS A 172 -2.80 10.99 11.42
CA LYS A 172 -2.47 9.78 10.66
C LYS A 172 -3.03 8.54 11.37
N ALA A 173 -2.96 8.49 12.69
CA ALA A 173 -3.57 7.43 13.48
C ALA A 173 -5.09 7.39 13.27
N GLY A 174 -5.78 8.55 13.37
CA GLY A 174 -7.21 8.67 13.14
C GLY A 174 -7.63 8.23 11.73
N ASP A 175 -6.85 8.61 10.71
CA ASP A 175 -7.09 8.21 9.31
C ASP A 175 -7.00 6.69 9.15
N MET A 176 -6.03 6.04 9.80
CA MET A 176 -5.88 4.58 9.77
C MET A 176 -7.01 3.86 10.52
N TRP A 177 -7.44 4.37 11.68
CA TRP A 177 -8.60 3.81 12.40
C TRP A 177 -9.90 3.95 11.61
N LEU A 178 -10.05 5.05 10.85
CA LEU A 178 -11.19 5.26 9.95
C LEU A 178 -11.24 4.22 8.83
N GLN A 179 -10.08 3.88 8.23
CA GLN A 179 -9.98 2.81 7.23
C GLN A 179 -10.24 1.43 7.83
N GLY A 180 -9.84 1.21 9.08
CA GLY A 180 -10.14 0.00 9.86
C GLY A 180 -11.57 -0.07 10.42
N GLU A 181 -12.46 0.84 10.03
CA GLU A 181 -13.86 0.94 10.49
C GLU A 181 -14.05 1.11 12.01
N ASN A 182 -12.99 1.52 12.74
CA ASN A 182 -13.08 1.87 14.15
C ASN A 182 -13.35 3.36 14.32
N PHE A 183 -14.60 3.75 14.05
CA PHE A 183 -15.04 5.14 14.10
C PHE A 183 -14.89 5.80 15.49
N PRO A 184 -15.23 5.14 16.63
CA PRO A 184 -15.10 5.77 17.94
C PRO A 184 -13.66 6.19 18.26
N ARG A 185 -12.68 5.31 18.00
CA ARG A 185 -11.28 5.61 18.28
C ARG A 185 -10.71 6.64 17.32
N SER A 186 -11.13 6.62 16.06
CA SER A 186 -10.77 7.64 15.06
C SER A 186 -11.19 9.04 15.51
N VAL A 187 -12.46 9.21 15.92
CA VAL A 187 -13.00 10.48 16.44
C VAL A 187 -12.21 10.95 17.66
N GLN A 188 -12.00 10.08 18.65
CA GLN A 188 -11.23 10.44 19.86
C GLN A 188 -9.82 10.94 19.54
N LEU A 189 -9.14 10.34 18.56
CA LEU A 189 -7.80 10.76 18.17
C LEU A 189 -7.79 12.10 17.43
N TYR A 190 -8.80 12.39 16.62
CA TYR A 190 -8.93 13.70 16.00
C TYR A 190 -9.19 14.79 17.06
N LEU A 191 -10.07 14.54 18.02
CA LEU A 191 -10.38 15.51 19.08
C LEU A 191 -9.17 15.83 19.97
N LYS A 192 -8.25 14.87 20.17
CA LYS A 192 -6.99 15.09 20.93
C LYS A 192 -6.07 16.15 20.35
N GLN A 193 -6.23 16.55 19.09
CA GLN A 193 -5.30 17.48 18.46
C GLN A 193 -5.67 18.95 18.65
N HIS A 194 -6.90 19.25 19.08
CA HIS A 194 -7.37 20.63 19.30
C HIS A 194 -7.21 21.56 18.09
N THR A 195 -7.35 21.02 16.88
CA THR A 195 -7.32 21.81 15.64
C THR A 195 -8.65 21.74 14.91
N ASP A 196 -9.03 22.83 14.26
CA ASP A 196 -10.25 22.92 13.45
C ASP A 196 -10.28 21.86 12.33
N ALA A 197 -9.14 21.64 11.67
CA ALA A 197 -9.03 20.63 10.62
C ALA A 197 -9.26 19.19 11.13
N ALA A 198 -8.84 18.88 12.37
CA ALA A 198 -9.11 17.58 12.97
C ALA A 198 -10.59 17.46 13.39
N LEU A 199 -11.20 18.54 13.87
CA LEU A 199 -12.61 18.58 14.20
C LEU A 199 -13.50 18.36 12.96
N ASP A 200 -13.17 18.98 11.82
CA ASP A 200 -13.87 18.74 10.55
C ASP A 200 -13.76 17.27 10.11
N LYS A 201 -12.60 16.63 10.30
CA LYS A 201 -12.43 15.19 10.07
C LYS A 201 -13.33 14.36 11.00
N ALA A 202 -13.43 14.72 12.28
CA ALA A 202 -14.30 14.04 13.22
C ALA A 202 -15.78 14.14 12.81
N ILE A 203 -16.23 15.33 12.36
CA ILE A 203 -17.59 15.55 11.86
C ILE A 203 -17.85 14.71 10.61
N ALA A 204 -16.88 14.61 9.68
CA ALA A 204 -17.01 13.77 8.50
C ALA A 204 -17.18 12.27 8.85
N VAL A 205 -16.57 11.80 9.95
CA VAL A 205 -16.79 10.44 10.47
C VAL A 205 -18.23 10.29 11.01
N VAL A 206 -18.72 11.28 11.75
CA VAL A 206 -20.11 11.29 12.24
C VAL A 206 -21.09 11.30 11.07
N GLU A 207 -20.83 12.09 10.02
CA GLU A 207 -21.66 12.16 8.82
C GLU A 207 -21.72 10.81 8.08
N LYS A 208 -20.57 10.15 7.92
CA LYS A 208 -20.47 8.85 7.26
C LYS A 208 -21.22 7.75 8.02
N THR A 209 -21.15 7.77 9.34
CA THR A 209 -21.72 6.73 10.20
C THR A 209 -23.16 7.01 10.62
N ARG A 210 -23.55 8.29 10.65
CA ARG A 210 -24.76 8.83 11.28
C ARG A 210 -24.98 8.33 12.70
N ALA A 211 -23.89 8.01 13.41
CA ALA A 211 -23.95 7.43 14.73
C ALA A 211 -24.14 8.55 15.77
N HIS A 212 -25.33 8.59 16.38
CA HIS A 212 -25.70 9.67 17.31
C HIS A 212 -24.76 9.77 18.52
N ASN A 213 -24.29 8.64 19.05
CA ASN A 213 -23.32 8.60 20.15
C ASN A 213 -21.97 9.26 19.80
N LEU A 214 -21.50 9.11 18.57
CA LEU A 214 -20.27 9.78 18.11
C LEU A 214 -20.53 11.27 17.90
N GLY A 215 -21.71 11.62 17.41
CA GLY A 215 -22.14 13.01 17.32
C GLY A 215 -22.11 13.70 18.68
N VAL A 216 -22.77 13.13 19.69
CA VAL A 216 -22.77 13.69 21.06
C VAL A 216 -21.34 13.89 21.60
N LEU A 217 -20.44 12.92 21.39
CA LEU A 217 -19.04 13.05 21.81
C LEU A 217 -18.34 14.27 21.18
N VAL A 218 -18.57 14.52 19.89
CA VAL A 218 -18.01 15.69 19.20
C VAL A 218 -18.70 16.97 19.68
N LEU A 219 -20.00 16.94 19.97
CA LEU A 219 -20.75 18.09 20.48
C LEU A 219 -20.27 18.53 21.86
N ASP A 220 -20.00 17.58 22.75
CA ASP A 220 -19.49 17.84 24.10
C ASP A 220 -18.13 18.53 24.00
N TYR A 221 -17.23 18.01 23.17
CA TYR A 221 -15.93 18.63 22.89
C TYR A 221 -16.05 20.04 22.33
N VAL A 222 -16.90 20.26 21.31
CA VAL A 222 -17.15 21.59 20.74
C VAL A 222 -17.70 22.55 21.80
N SER A 223 -18.51 22.04 22.72
CA SER A 223 -19.13 22.86 23.77
C SER A 223 -18.14 23.31 24.85
N GLU A 224 -17.06 22.55 25.06
CA GLU A 224 -15.98 22.84 26.02
C GLU A 224 -14.88 23.72 25.40
N GLU A 225 -14.49 23.47 24.15
CA GLU A 225 -13.28 24.07 23.55
C GLU A 225 -13.57 25.28 22.65
N LYS A 226 -14.82 25.46 22.19
CA LYS A 226 -15.23 26.58 21.35
C LYS A 226 -16.22 27.47 22.09
N GLU A 227 -16.05 28.77 21.93
CA GLU A 227 -16.95 29.79 22.48
C GLU A 227 -17.53 30.67 21.37
N GLY A 228 -18.67 31.30 21.65
CA GLY A 228 -19.34 32.24 20.74
C GLY A 228 -19.74 31.62 19.40
N SER A 229 -19.65 32.40 18.34
CA SER A 229 -20.14 32.04 16.99
C SER A 229 -19.49 30.79 16.39
N ALA A 230 -18.25 30.47 16.77
CA ALA A 230 -17.56 29.26 16.31
C ALA A 230 -18.23 27.99 16.85
N LYS A 231 -18.72 28.01 18.10
CA LYS A 231 -19.44 26.90 18.72
C LYS A 231 -20.73 26.61 17.97
N ASP A 232 -21.48 27.66 17.64
CA ASP A 232 -22.77 27.55 16.96
C ASP A 232 -22.60 27.05 15.52
N GLU A 233 -21.54 27.47 14.82
CA GLU A 233 -21.22 26.95 13.48
C GLU A 233 -20.91 25.45 13.50
N TYR A 234 -20.11 24.97 14.46
CA TYR A 234 -19.80 23.54 14.57
C TYR A 234 -20.99 22.71 15.04
N ARG A 235 -21.83 23.25 15.96
CA ARG A 235 -23.08 22.60 16.37
C ARG A 235 -24.01 22.40 15.17
N PHE A 236 -24.16 23.43 14.34
CA PHE A 236 -24.94 23.35 13.10
C PHE A 236 -24.42 22.25 12.15
N LYS A 237 -23.11 22.25 11.86
CA LYS A 237 -22.47 21.22 11.00
C LYS A 237 -22.70 19.81 11.55
N LEU A 238 -22.61 19.65 12.86
CA LEU A 238 -22.77 18.36 13.52
C LEU A 238 -24.23 17.88 13.52
N ASN A 239 -25.20 18.77 13.72
CA ASN A 239 -26.62 18.43 13.63
C ASN A 239 -27.00 17.98 12.20
N ILE A 240 -26.42 18.61 11.17
CA ILE A 240 -26.53 18.12 9.79
C ILE A 240 -25.90 16.72 9.66
N ALA A 241 -24.68 16.54 10.16
CA ALA A 241 -23.96 15.25 10.08
C ALA A 241 -24.70 14.10 10.79
N MET A 242 -25.37 14.38 11.91
CA MET A 242 -26.22 13.43 12.62
C MET A 242 -27.58 13.18 11.94
N GLY A 243 -27.95 13.99 10.95
CA GLY A 243 -29.27 13.94 10.30
C GLY A 243 -30.41 14.57 11.12
N GLN A 244 -30.08 15.39 12.12
CA GLN A 244 -31.05 16.11 12.96
C GLN A 244 -31.41 17.44 12.29
N PHE A 245 -32.13 17.36 11.17
CA PHE A 245 -32.42 18.51 10.31
C PHE A 245 -33.28 19.60 10.97
N ASN A 246 -34.19 19.22 11.87
CA ASN A 246 -34.99 20.19 12.62
C ASN A 246 -34.13 21.04 13.57
N ASP A 247 -33.18 20.41 14.26
CA ASP A 247 -32.31 21.10 15.20
C ASP A 247 -31.26 21.92 14.44
N ALA A 248 -30.74 21.40 13.32
CA ALA A 248 -29.89 22.16 12.41
C ALA A 248 -30.60 23.42 11.85
N ALA A 249 -31.89 23.33 11.52
CA ALA A 249 -32.64 24.50 11.04
C ALA A 249 -32.79 25.58 12.12
N LYS A 250 -32.99 25.19 13.39
CA LYS A 250 -33.03 26.11 14.53
C LYS A 250 -31.68 26.77 14.74
N ASP A 251 -30.59 25.99 14.75
CA ASP A 251 -29.23 26.54 14.88
C ASP A 251 -28.90 27.51 13.75
N ALA A 252 -29.33 27.22 12.51
CA ALA A 252 -29.11 28.13 11.39
C ALA A 252 -29.85 29.46 11.56
N LEU A 253 -31.07 29.44 12.12
CA LEU A 253 -31.81 30.65 12.45
C LEU A 253 -31.11 31.45 13.56
N GLU A 254 -30.60 30.79 14.59
CA GLU A 254 -29.84 31.42 15.68
C GLU A 254 -28.55 32.05 15.16
N LEU A 255 -27.76 31.31 14.36
CA LEU A 255 -26.53 31.81 13.74
C LEU A 255 -26.79 33.01 12.83
N ALA A 256 -27.89 32.98 12.08
CA ALA A 256 -28.26 34.10 11.22
C ALA A 256 -28.71 35.33 12.02
N ARG A 257 -29.41 35.16 13.15
CA ARG A 257 -29.76 36.27 14.05
C ARG A 257 -28.52 36.91 14.66
N PHE A 258 -27.56 36.10 15.10
CA PHE A 258 -26.28 36.60 15.63
C PHE A 258 -25.56 37.47 14.59
N GLU A 259 -25.43 36.99 13.35
CA GLU A 259 -24.82 37.76 12.25
C GLU A 259 -25.60 39.04 11.92
N GLN A 260 -26.93 39.05 12.05
CA GLN A 260 -27.74 40.26 11.87
C GLN A 260 -27.52 41.29 12.98
N GLU A 261 -27.34 40.85 14.22
CA GLU A 261 -27.03 41.70 15.37
C GLU A 261 -25.64 42.35 15.24
N GLU A 262 -24.67 41.63 14.64
CA GLU A 262 -23.36 42.19 14.27
C GLU A 262 -23.40 43.09 13.01
N GLY A 263 -24.55 43.17 12.32
CA GLY A 263 -24.74 43.99 11.11
C GLY A 263 -24.35 43.30 9.80
N ASN A 264 -24.00 42.01 9.83
CA ASN A 264 -23.60 41.21 8.66
C ASN A 264 -24.80 40.62 7.92
N TYR A 265 -25.79 41.44 7.53
CA TYR A 265 -27.05 40.99 6.92
C TYR A 265 -26.88 40.10 5.68
N ARG A 266 -25.86 40.36 4.86
CA ARG A 266 -25.57 39.55 3.66
C ARG A 266 -25.11 38.14 4.04
N VAL A 267 -24.22 38.02 5.02
CA VAL A 267 -23.70 36.72 5.49
C VAL A 267 -24.82 35.90 6.12
N ALA A 268 -25.68 36.55 6.93
CA ALA A 268 -26.86 35.92 7.50
C ALA A 268 -27.81 35.36 6.43
N HIS A 269 -28.10 36.17 5.39
CA HIS A 269 -28.94 35.73 4.27
C HIS A 269 -28.30 34.57 3.49
N ASP A 270 -27.02 34.68 3.15
CA ASP A 270 -26.31 33.67 2.37
C ASP A 270 -26.21 32.34 3.13
N LYS A 271 -25.98 32.39 4.46
CA LYS A 271 -26.00 31.20 5.35
C LYS A 271 -27.38 30.55 5.39
N LEU A 272 -28.45 31.30 5.65
CA LEU A 272 -29.83 30.77 5.67
C LEU A 272 -30.21 30.16 4.32
N PHE A 273 -29.91 30.86 3.23
CA PHE A 273 -30.21 30.38 1.89
C PHE A 273 -29.45 29.08 1.57
N ALA A 274 -28.18 28.98 1.95
CA ALA A 274 -27.40 27.76 1.82
C ALA A 274 -28.02 26.61 2.62
N THR A 275 -28.44 26.85 3.87
CA THR A 275 -29.09 25.85 4.72
C THR A 275 -30.41 25.36 4.11
N VAL A 276 -31.28 26.27 3.66
CA VAL A 276 -32.54 25.90 3.00
C VAL A 276 -32.28 25.05 1.76
N ARG A 277 -31.31 25.43 0.92
CA ARG A 277 -30.93 24.62 -0.26
C ARG A 277 -30.38 23.24 0.10
N GLN A 278 -29.61 23.14 1.18
CA GLN A 278 -29.11 21.85 1.68
C GLN A 278 -30.25 20.97 2.20
N LEU A 279 -31.18 21.53 2.98
CA LEU A 279 -32.37 20.81 3.47
C LEU A 279 -33.28 20.36 2.32
N ASP A 280 -33.54 21.24 1.35
CA ASP A 280 -34.31 20.92 0.15
C ASP A 280 -33.66 19.81 -0.67
N ALA A 281 -32.33 19.83 -0.84
CA ALA A 281 -31.59 18.76 -1.51
C ALA A 281 -31.70 17.42 -0.79
N LEU A 282 -31.89 17.43 0.53
CA LEU A 282 -32.12 16.26 1.36
C LEU A 282 -33.61 15.87 1.46
N ASN A 283 -34.49 16.50 0.67
CA ASN A 283 -35.96 16.36 0.69
C ASN A 283 -36.59 16.69 2.06
N PHE A 284 -35.93 17.50 2.88
CA PHE A 284 -36.44 17.94 4.16
C PHE A 284 -36.97 19.36 4.02
N LYS A 285 -38.25 19.57 4.31
CA LYS A 285 -38.80 20.93 4.29
C LYS A 285 -38.32 21.68 5.54
N PRO A 286 -37.87 22.93 5.39
CA PRO A 286 -37.54 23.76 6.54
C PRO A 286 -38.75 23.83 7.50
N PRO A 287 -38.53 23.82 8.82
CA PRO A 287 -39.59 24.09 9.78
C PRO A 287 -40.29 25.41 9.44
N THR A 288 -41.62 25.40 9.43
CA THR A 288 -42.44 26.58 9.12
C THR A 288 -42.64 27.50 10.32
N GLU A 289 -42.15 27.10 11.49
CA GLU A 289 -42.24 27.82 12.78
C GLU A 289 -40.84 28.05 13.36
#